data_AF-A0A920MG23-F1
#
_entry.id   AF-A0A920MG23-F1
#
_cell.length_a   1.000
_cell.length_b   1.000
_cell.length_c   1.000
_cell.angle_alpha   90.00
_cell.angle_beta   90.00
_cell.angle_gamma   90.00
#
_symmetry.space_group_name_H-M   'P 1'
#
loop_
_entity.id
_entity.type
_entity.pdbx_description
1 polymer ?
#
loop_
_entity_poly.entity_id
_entity_poly.type
_entity_poly.pdbx_seq_one_letter_code
_entity_poly.pdbx_strand_id
1 'polypeptide(L)' 'MELAQEINNSMPSYVVKQVNEILNNNKKILNNSKILLMGVAYKKDISDMRESPAIDIAELFLG' A
#
# COMPACT_ATOMS: atom_id res chain seq x y z
N MET A 1 14.40 -2.21 -18.68
CA MET A 1 12.97 -1.92 -18.40
C MET A 1 12.40 -2.93 -17.42
N GLU A 2 12.66 -4.22 -17.60
CA GLU A 2 12.21 -5.31 -16.72
C GLU A 2 12.49 -5.08 -15.23
N LEU A 3 13.73 -4.74 -14.84
CA LEU A 3 14.06 -4.46 -13.44
C LEU A 3 13.27 -3.29 -12.83
N ALA A 4 12.97 -2.24 -13.61
CA ALA A 4 12.18 -1.12 -13.11
C ALA A 4 10.71 -1.51 -12.91
N GLN A 5 10.19 -2.39 -13.78
CA GLN A 5 8.86 -2.96 -13.65
C GLN A 5 8.78 -3.84 -12.39
N GLU A 6 9.78 -4.69 -12.15
CA GLU A 6 9.87 -5.53 -10.97
C GLU A 6 9.91 -4.70 -9.68
N ILE A 7 10.72 -3.65 -9.66
CA ILE A 7 10.79 -2.71 -8.53
C ILE A 7 9.40 -2.12 -8.27
N ASN A 8 8.74 -1.56 -9.30
CA ASN A 8 7.43 -0.95 -9.15
C ASN A 8 6.37 -1.94 -8.65
N ASN A 9 6.37 -3.16 -9.18
CA ASN A 9 5.46 -4.22 -8.77
C ASN A 9 5.69 -4.67 -7.31
N SER A 10 6.91 -4.49 -6.77
CA SER A 10 7.23 -4.82 -5.38
C SER A 10 6.86 -3.73 -4.36
N MET A 11 6.56 -2.51 -4.82
CA MET A 11 6.33 -1.35 -3.96
C MET A 11 5.16 -1.52 -2.97
N PRO A 12 4.00 -2.11 -3.35
CA PRO A 12 2.89 -2.32 -2.42
C PRO A 12 3.31 -3.13 -1.18
N SER A 13 3.98 -4.28 -1.39
CA SER A 13 4.48 -5.14 -0.31
C SER A 13 5.51 -4.44 0.56
N TYR A 14 6.38 -3.62 -0.04
CA TYR A 14 7.34 -2.81 0.72
C TYR A 14 6.62 -1.80 1.63
N VAL A 15 5.60 -1.09 1.13
CA VAL A 15 4.83 -0.13 1.92
C VAL A 15 4.11 -0.81 3.09
N VAL A 16 3.46 -1.95 2.85
CA VAL A 16 2.77 -2.71 3.91
C VAL A 16 3.75 -3.18 4.99
N LYS A 17 4.95 -3.65 4.59
CA LYS A 17 6.01 -4.01 5.53
C LYS A 17 6.42 -2.82 6.40
N GLN A 18 6.66 -1.65 5.81
CA GLN A 18 7.00 -0.43 6.55
C GLN A 18 5.90 -0.04 7.55
N VAL A 19 4.62 -0.12 7.13
CA VAL A 19 3.48 0.17 8.02
C VAL A 19 3.44 -0.81 9.19
N ASN A 20 3.66 -2.10 8.95
CA ASN A 20 3.72 -3.11 10.01
C ASN A 20 4.87 -2.84 11.01
N GLU A 21 6.05 -2.46 10.52
CA GLU A 21 7.19 -2.07 11.38
C GLU A 21 6.84 -0.86 12.26
N ILE A 22 6.20 0.17 11.69
CA ILE A 22 5.76 1.35 12.44
C ILE A 22 4.74 0.98 13.51
N LEU A 23 3.75 0.15 13.20
CA LEU A 23 2.75 -0.30 14.17
C LEU A 23 3.40 -1.10 15.31
N ASN A 24 4.31 -2.03 14.99
CA ASN A 24 5.02 -2.83 15.98
C ASN A 24 5.87 -1.96 16.92
N ASN A 25 6.54 -0.92 16.40
CA ASN A 25 7.27 0.05 17.21
C ASN A 25 6.35 0.81 18.20
N ASN A 26 5.06 0.94 17.86
CA ASN A 26 4.02 1.52 18.71
C ASN A 26 3.26 0.47 19.53
N LYS A 27 3.76 -0.77 19.62
CA LYS A 27 3.11 -1.90 20.30
C LYS A 27 1.68 -2.18 19.80
N LYS A 28 1.41 -1.87 18.52
CA LYS A 28 0.15 -2.17 17.84
C LYS A 28 0.40 -3.28 16.82
N ILE A 29 -0.57 -4.16 16.67
CA ILE A 29 -0.57 -5.19 15.63
C ILE A 29 -1.36 -4.71 14.42
N LEU A 30 -0.93 -5.09 13.23
CA LEU A 30 -1.64 -4.76 11.99
C LEU A 30 -3.07 -5.34 11.98
N ASN A 31 -3.23 -6.60 12.41
CA ASN A 31 -4.49 -7.36 12.35
C ASN A 31 -5.64 -6.83 13.25
N ASN A 32 -5.40 -5.78 14.04
CA ASN A 32 -6.46 -5.11 14.82
C ASN A 32 -6.36 -3.58 14.70
N SER A 33 -5.64 -3.10 13.68
CA SER A 33 -5.47 -1.68 13.41
C SER A 33 -6.48 -1.24 12.37
N LYS A 34 -7.09 -0.08 12.60
CA LYS A 34 -7.89 0.61 11.58
C LYS A 34 -6.94 1.41 10.70
N ILE A 35 -6.86 1.07 9.43
CA ILE A 35 -6.05 1.76 8.43
C ILE A 35 -6.97 2.61 7.55
N LEU A 36 -6.65 3.89 7.40
CA LEU A 36 -7.31 4.80 6.45
C LEU A 36 -6.38 5.01 5.25
N LEU A 37 -6.78 4.57 4.06
CA LEU A 37 -6.09 4.90 2.81
C LEU A 37 -6.65 6.22 2.25
N MET A 38 -5.76 7.14 1.90
CA MET A 38 -6.10 8.41 1.25
C MET A 38 -5.28 8.58 -0.02
N GLY A 39 -5.90 9.13 -1.07
CA GLY A 39 -5.24 9.30 -2.38
C GLY A 39 -5.22 8.00 -3.18
N VAL A 40 -6.40 7.44 -3.43
CA VAL A 40 -6.54 6.13 -4.13
C VAL A 40 -6.54 6.24 -5.66
N ALA A 41 -6.66 7.44 -6.22
CA ALA A 41 -6.56 7.66 -7.65
C ALA A 41 -5.13 7.43 -8.16
N TYR A 42 -4.98 6.88 -9.37
CA TYR A 42 -3.67 6.54 -9.93
C TYR A 42 -2.83 7.78 -10.31
N LYS A 43 -3.48 8.93 -10.47
CA LYS A 43 -2.87 10.25 -10.68
C LYS A 43 -3.63 11.34 -9.94
N LYS A 44 -2.95 12.46 -9.75
CA LYS A 44 -3.52 13.68 -9.18
C LYS A 44 -4.67 14.21 -10.04
N ASP A 45 -5.67 14.79 -9.38
CA ASP A 45 -6.78 15.55 -9.99
C ASP A 45 -7.71 14.74 -10.91
N ILE A 46 -7.68 13.41 -10.82
CA ILE A 46 -8.61 12.51 -11.51
C ILE A 46 -9.23 11.52 -10.53
N SER A 47 -10.36 10.93 -10.88
CA SER A 47 -11.06 9.92 -10.07
C SER A 47 -10.76 8.47 -10.48
N ASP A 48 -9.89 8.27 -11.47
CA ASP A 48 -9.59 6.95 -12.00
C ASP A 48 -8.63 6.21 -11.07
N MET A 49 -8.97 4.96 -10.77
CA MET A 49 -8.28 4.09 -9.84
C MET A 49 -7.69 2.86 -10.54
N ARG A 50 -7.87 2.73 -11.87
CA ARG A 50 -7.28 1.63 -12.64
C ARG A 50 -5.76 1.69 -12.49
N GLU A 51 -5.16 0.53 -12.22
CA GLU A 51 -3.71 0.38 -12.00
C GLU A 51 -3.16 1.22 -10.84
N SER A 52 -4.03 1.70 -9.93
CA SER A 52 -3.56 2.43 -8.77
C SER A 52 -2.88 1.47 -7.79
N PRO A 53 -1.62 1.71 -7.39
CA PRO A 53 -0.93 0.87 -6.41
C PRO A 53 -1.61 0.92 -5.03
N ALA A 54 -2.48 1.90 -4.78
CA ALA A 54 -3.29 1.97 -3.57
C ALA A 54 -4.28 0.79 -3.46
N ILE A 55 -4.70 0.20 -4.58
CA ILE A 55 -5.57 -0.99 -4.59
C ILE A 55 -4.80 -2.21 -4.11
N ASP A 56 -3.63 -2.46 -4.68
CA ASP A 56 -2.75 -3.57 -4.26
C ASP A 56 -2.39 -3.47 -2.78
N ILE A 57 -2.10 -2.25 -2.30
CA ILE A 57 -1.85 -1.99 -0.87
C ILE A 57 -3.09 -2.32 -0.02
N ALA A 58 -4.29 -1.94 -0.48
CA ALA A 58 -5.53 -2.23 0.23
C ALA A 58 -5.78 -3.74 0.32
N GLU A 59 -5.58 -4.48 -0.77
CA GLU A 59 -5.72 -5.94 -0.80
C GLU A 59 -4.77 -6.62 0.18
N LEU A 60 -3.51 -6.17 0.25
CA LEU A 60 -2.53 -6.68 1.21
C LEU A 60 -2.87 -6.37 2.68
N PHE A 61 -3.69 -5.36 2.96
CA PHE A 61 -4.20 -5.08 4.31
C PHE A 61 -5.49 -5.85 4.64
N LEU A 62 -6.21 -6.33 3.62
CA LEU A 62 -7.50 -7.03 3.77
C LEU A 62 -7.37 -8.56 3.76
N GLY A 63 -6.31 -9.09 3.15
CA GLY A 63 -5.96 -10.52 3.15
C GLY A 63 -5.26 -10.96 4.42
#